data_AF-A0A8H5VUG8-F1
#
_entry.id   AF-A0A8H5VUG8-F1
#
_cell.length_a   1.000
_cell.length_b   1.000
_cell.length_c   1.000
_cell.angle_alpha   90.00
_cell.angle_beta   90.00
_cell.angle_gamma   90.00
#
_symmetry.space_group_name_H-M   'P 1'
#
loop_
_entity.id
_entity.type
_entity.pdbx_description
1 polymer ?
#
loop_
_entity_poly.entity_id
_entity_poly.type
_entity_poly.pdbx_seq_one_letter_code
_entity_poly.pdbx_strand_id
1 'polypeptide(L)'
;MNKGRCYDIALWQVHDTENDCDLIIRSNSGHVFYCHICPHQFAQSLGVTVQYFKCLQLLRSGEVQINDFYEEDAFEWLLGCFEPLITNLASSTDLDIVAEPTLADYFFPKKGFVCSLIALDGKLMPQELETKNHGWSSPIVRFDANFLRDLNTWTECYRPSQVEICYAGPDESLIKPPKCTTVTGKDGETITCFFKKFGLSFGSRHARQELSTLKNIVEAQIPQPPEAYICRLIGVVRQGDGLLGFLTRVYCLRPELQRVLWS
;
A
#
# COMPACT_ATOMS: atom_id res chain seq x y z
N MET A 1 -2.09 5.27 27.06
CA MET A 1 -2.24 6.40 26.11
C MET A 1 -0.90 6.61 25.44
N ASN A 2 -0.64 5.90 24.34
CA ASN A 2 0.57 6.12 23.56
C ASN A 2 0.43 7.46 22.82
N LYS A 3 1.46 8.30 22.91
CA LYS A 3 1.65 9.38 21.92
C LYS A 3 1.59 8.69 20.55
N GLY A 4 0.67 9.12 19.69
CA GLY A 4 0.40 8.47 18.41
C GLY A 4 1.71 8.24 17.65
N ARG A 5 2.06 6.97 17.39
CA ARG A 5 3.21 6.67 16.55
C ARG A 5 2.95 7.24 15.17
N CYS A 6 3.87 8.03 14.65
CA CYS A 6 3.76 8.66 13.33
C CYS A 6 4.16 7.71 12.18
N TYR A 7 4.24 6.40 12.46
CA TYR A 7 4.64 5.36 11.52
C TYR A 7 4.01 4.02 11.91
N ASP A 8 3.79 3.15 10.92
CA ASP A 8 3.23 1.81 11.12
C ASP A 8 3.56 0.89 9.93
N ILE A 9 3.37 -0.42 10.11
CA ILE A 9 3.45 -1.41 9.04
C ILE A 9 2.28 -1.15 8.06
N ALA A 10 2.65 -0.84 6.82
CA ALA A 10 1.73 -0.60 5.72
C ALA A 10 1.40 -1.88 4.96
N LEU A 11 2.42 -2.71 4.73
CA LEU A 11 2.35 -3.99 4.02
C LEU A 11 3.38 -4.95 4.59
N TRP A 12 3.10 -6.24 4.51
CA TRP A 12 4.06 -7.31 4.76
C TRP A 12 3.95 -8.36 3.66
N GLN A 13 5.02 -9.12 3.46
CA GLN A 13 5.04 -10.28 2.59
C GLN A 13 5.85 -11.39 3.26
N VAL A 14 5.26 -12.59 3.32
CA VAL A 14 5.92 -13.82 3.72
C VAL A 14 5.70 -14.88 2.64
N HIS A 15 6.60 -15.83 2.53
CA HIS A 15 6.45 -16.98 1.64
C HIS A 15 6.08 -18.22 2.45
N ASP A 16 5.33 -19.14 1.83
CA ASP A 16 4.91 -20.39 2.48
C ASP A 16 6.09 -21.28 2.88
N THR A 17 7.16 -21.24 2.08
CA THR A 17 8.35 -22.11 2.25
C THR A 17 9.65 -21.39 2.59
N GLU A 18 9.72 -20.07 2.45
CA GLU A 18 10.94 -19.30 2.74
C GLU A 18 10.80 -18.58 4.06
N ASN A 19 11.85 -18.60 4.88
CA ASN A 19 11.79 -18.08 6.24
C ASN A 19 12.06 -16.59 6.35
N ASP A 20 12.14 -15.88 5.23
CA ASP A 20 12.34 -14.45 5.19
C ASP A 20 11.00 -13.73 5.32
N CYS A 21 11.04 -12.50 5.81
CA CYS A 21 9.88 -11.64 5.96
C CYS A 21 10.24 -10.24 5.48
N ASP A 22 9.44 -9.72 4.55
CA ASP A 22 9.57 -8.36 4.05
C ASP A 22 8.44 -7.50 4.62
N LEU A 23 8.80 -6.33 5.15
CA LEU A 23 7.87 -5.34 5.68
C LEU A 23 8.06 -4.03 4.93
N ILE A 24 6.96 -3.33 4.67
CA ILE A 24 6.96 -1.93 4.29
C ILE A 24 6.40 -1.16 5.47
N ILE A 25 7.26 -0.41 6.14
CA ILE A 25 6.86 0.53 7.19
C ILE A 25 6.79 1.92 6.57
N ARG A 26 5.75 2.69 6.89
CA ARG A 26 5.54 4.04 6.38
C ARG A 26 5.32 5.03 7.50
N SER A 27 5.78 6.25 7.33
CA SER A 27 5.48 7.37 8.22
C SER A 27 4.42 8.29 7.62
N ASN A 28 3.75 9.06 8.48
CA ASN A 28 2.80 10.09 8.07
C ASN A 28 3.42 11.33 7.42
N SER A 29 4.75 11.43 7.46
CA SER A 29 5.54 12.40 6.69
C SER A 29 5.90 11.90 5.28
N GLY A 30 5.44 10.71 4.88
CA GLY A 30 5.68 10.15 3.55
C GLY A 30 7.03 9.46 3.37
N HIS A 31 7.73 9.09 4.44
CA HIS A 31 8.90 8.21 4.34
C HIS A 31 8.46 6.75 4.23
N VAL A 32 9.26 5.96 3.52
CA VAL A 32 9.08 4.51 3.41
C VAL A 32 10.34 3.78 3.84
N PHE A 33 10.16 2.69 4.58
CA PHE A 33 11.22 1.80 5.03
C PHE A 33 10.91 0.41 4.50
N TYR A 34 11.76 -0.08 3.61
CA TYR A 34 11.69 -1.42 3.06
C TYR A 34 12.56 -2.33 3.90
N CYS A 35 11.94 -3.03 4.83
CA CYS A 35 12.63 -3.82 5.85
C CYS A 35 12.63 -5.29 5.45
N HIS A 36 13.83 -5.87 5.36
CA HIS A 36 14.02 -7.29 5.10
C HIS A 36 14.53 -7.98 6.36
N ILE A 37 13.89 -9.07 6.75
CA ILE A 37 14.29 -9.92 7.87
C ILE A 37 14.71 -11.28 7.33
N CYS A 38 15.97 -11.64 7.53
CA CYS A 38 16.51 -12.96 7.22
C CYS A 38 16.96 -13.65 8.52
N PRO A 39 16.34 -14.76 8.94
CA PRO A 39 16.64 -15.40 10.22
C PRO A 39 18.06 -15.99 10.29
N HIS A 40 18.75 -16.18 9.16
CA HIS A 40 20.18 -16.53 9.16
C HIS A 40 21.02 -15.48 9.88
N GLN A 41 20.59 -14.22 9.90
CA GLN A 41 21.25 -13.12 10.63
C GLN A 41 21.02 -13.20 12.15
N PHE A 42 20.26 -14.19 12.64
CA PHE A 42 19.96 -14.42 14.05
C PHE A 42 20.63 -15.67 14.62
N ALA A 43 21.51 -16.34 13.88
CA ALA A 43 22.04 -17.66 14.24
C ALA A 43 22.64 -17.75 15.67
N GLN A 44 23.16 -16.66 16.21
CA GLN A 44 23.74 -16.61 17.56
C GLN A 44 22.74 -16.16 18.66
N SER A 45 21.50 -15.90 18.29
CA SER A 45 20.46 -15.31 19.15
C SER A 45 19.21 -16.19 19.15
N LEU A 46 19.26 -17.30 19.91
CA LEU A 46 18.18 -18.30 19.95
C LEU A 46 16.83 -17.71 20.37
N GLY A 47 16.80 -16.87 21.40
CA GLY A 47 15.55 -16.25 21.87
C GLY A 47 14.89 -15.37 20.82
N VAL A 48 15.70 -14.57 20.10
CA VAL A 48 15.24 -13.75 18.97
C VAL A 48 14.70 -14.62 17.84
N THR A 49 15.43 -15.68 17.50
CA THR A 49 15.03 -16.63 16.45
C THR A 49 13.68 -17.27 16.76
N VAL A 50 13.47 -17.73 18.00
CA VAL A 50 12.20 -18.33 18.43
C VAL A 50 11.06 -17.32 18.35
N GLN A 51 11.27 -16.09 18.82
CA GLN A 51 10.24 -15.05 18.76
C GLN A 51 9.88 -14.66 17.32
N TYR A 52 10.89 -14.54 16.45
CA TYR A 52 10.69 -14.32 15.03
C TYR A 52 9.82 -15.41 14.38
N PHE A 53 10.13 -16.68 14.64
CA PHE A 53 9.35 -17.78 14.06
C PHE A 53 7.91 -17.86 14.57
N LYS A 54 7.63 -17.39 15.79
CA LYS A 54 6.24 -17.21 16.27
C LYS A 54 5.49 -16.17 15.44
N CYS A 55 6.13 -15.01 15.18
CA CYS A 55 5.56 -13.98 14.31
C CYS A 55 5.32 -14.53 12.90
N LEU A 56 6.33 -15.18 12.32
CA LEU A 56 6.25 -15.74 10.96
C LEU A 56 5.15 -16.80 10.82
N GLN A 57 4.98 -17.65 11.83
CA GLN A 57 3.92 -18.67 11.82
C GLN A 57 2.53 -18.02 11.75
N LEU A 58 2.31 -16.95 12.52
CA LEU A 58 1.04 -16.24 12.55
C LEU A 58 0.77 -15.49 11.23
N LEU A 59 1.78 -14.79 10.69
CA LEU A 59 1.64 -14.10 9.39
C LEU A 59 1.32 -15.07 8.24
N ARG A 60 1.94 -16.26 8.25
CA ARG A 60 1.69 -17.29 7.23
C ARG A 60 0.32 -17.92 7.33
N SER A 61 -0.20 -18.12 8.54
CA SER A 61 -1.52 -18.74 8.71
C SER A 61 -2.65 -17.80 8.30
N GLY A 62 -2.44 -16.48 8.41
CA GLY A 62 -3.50 -15.48 8.25
C GLY A 62 -4.54 -15.55 9.37
N GLU A 63 -4.24 -16.29 10.45
CA GLU A 63 -5.08 -16.36 11.65
C GLU A 63 -4.82 -15.14 12.53
N VAL A 64 -5.85 -14.67 13.24
CA VAL A 64 -5.72 -13.54 14.17
C VAL A 64 -4.94 -13.93 15.44
N GLN A 65 -4.90 -15.22 15.77
CA GLN A 65 -4.28 -15.73 17.00
C GLN A 65 -3.81 -17.18 16.86
N ILE A 66 -2.65 -17.49 17.44
CA ILE A 66 -2.14 -18.87 17.63
C ILE A 66 -1.55 -18.99 19.04
N ASN A 67 -2.03 -19.94 19.85
CA ASN A 67 -1.47 -20.23 21.18
C ASN A 67 -1.30 -18.98 22.08
N ASP A 68 -2.35 -18.17 22.21
CA ASP A 68 -2.33 -16.92 22.99
C ASP A 68 -1.34 -15.84 22.49
N PHE A 69 -0.88 -15.96 21.25
CA PHE A 69 -0.10 -14.95 20.55
C PHE A 69 -0.95 -14.33 19.43
N TYR A 70 -1.19 -13.02 19.52
CA TYR A 70 -2.11 -12.29 18.66
C TYR A 70 -1.37 -11.58 17.52
N GLU A 71 -2.11 -11.25 16.46
CA GLU A 71 -1.55 -10.54 15.30
C GLU A 71 -0.95 -9.19 15.72
N GLU A 72 -1.60 -8.49 16.66
CA GLU A 72 -1.08 -7.24 17.20
C GLU A 72 0.26 -7.44 17.92
N ASP A 73 0.45 -8.55 18.65
CA ASP A 73 1.72 -8.85 19.32
C ASP A 73 2.84 -9.08 18.30
N ALA A 74 2.53 -9.75 17.18
CA ALA A 74 3.48 -9.95 16.09
C ALA A 74 3.87 -8.62 15.44
N PHE A 75 2.89 -7.78 15.11
CA PHE A 75 3.14 -6.47 14.52
C PHE A 75 3.88 -5.53 15.46
N GLU A 76 3.52 -5.49 16.74
CA GLU A 76 4.23 -4.69 17.75
C GLU A 76 5.70 -5.13 17.88
N TRP A 77 5.96 -6.45 17.91
CA TRP A 77 7.33 -6.95 17.96
C TRP A 77 8.11 -6.62 16.69
N LEU A 78 7.54 -6.89 15.51
CA LEU A 78 8.18 -6.62 14.21
C LEU A 78 8.46 -5.13 14.01
N LEU A 79 7.50 -4.26 14.34
CA LEU A 79 7.67 -2.82 14.26
C LEU A 79 8.72 -2.34 15.26
N GLY A 80 8.67 -2.83 16.50
CA GLY A 80 9.62 -2.50 17.56
C GLY A 80 11.07 -2.87 17.23
N CYS A 81 11.30 -3.89 16.39
CA CYS A 81 12.63 -4.24 15.90
C CYS A 81 13.30 -3.10 15.12
N PHE A 82 12.52 -2.27 14.40
CA PHE A 82 13.02 -1.21 13.53
C PHE A 82 12.80 0.20 14.10
N GLU A 83 11.99 0.36 15.14
CA GLU A 83 11.67 1.64 15.79
C GLU A 83 12.92 2.52 16.08
N PRO A 84 14.04 2.00 16.62
CA PRO A 84 15.23 2.83 16.86
C PRO A 84 15.81 3.45 15.58
N LEU A 85 15.85 2.68 14.48
CA LEU A 85 16.36 3.14 13.20
C LEU A 85 15.39 4.13 12.55
N ILE A 86 14.10 3.80 12.54
CA ILE A 86 13.04 4.66 11.98
C ILE A 86 13.02 6.00 12.70
N THR A 87 13.06 6.01 14.03
CA THR A 87 13.04 7.24 14.81
C THR A 87 14.26 8.10 14.47
N ASN A 88 15.46 7.52 14.42
CA ASN A 88 16.67 8.24 14.06
C ASN A 88 16.60 8.85 12.64
N LEU A 89 16.15 8.07 11.65
CA LEU A 89 16.04 8.52 10.26
C LEU A 89 14.90 9.53 10.06
N ALA A 90 13.77 9.35 10.73
CA ALA A 90 12.61 10.23 10.63
C ALA A 90 12.81 11.57 11.38
N SER A 91 13.44 11.57 12.56
CA SER A 91 13.72 12.79 13.33
C SER A 91 14.75 13.71 12.67
N SER A 92 15.52 13.22 11.69
CA SER A 92 16.50 14.02 10.95
C SER A 92 15.88 14.94 9.87
N THR A 93 14.56 14.87 9.66
CA THR A 93 13.87 15.60 8.59
C THR A 93 12.72 16.39 9.20
N ASP A 94 12.62 17.69 8.92
CA ASP A 94 11.48 18.52 9.33
C ASP A 94 10.17 17.85 8.88
N LEU A 95 9.37 17.40 9.85
CA LEU A 95 8.18 16.58 9.64
C LEU A 95 7.00 17.47 9.25
N ASP A 96 7.00 17.97 8.01
CA ASP A 96 5.80 18.52 7.42
C ASP A 96 4.85 17.37 7.08
N ILE A 97 3.83 17.18 7.93
CA ILE A 97 2.72 16.28 7.63
C ILE A 97 2.11 16.72 6.30
N VAL A 98 1.97 15.78 5.36
CA VAL A 98 1.34 16.07 4.07
C VAL A 98 -0.15 16.27 4.31
N ALA A 99 -0.60 17.53 4.27
CA ALA A 99 -1.97 17.92 4.59
C ALA A 99 -3.01 17.39 3.59
N GLU A 100 -2.64 17.34 2.31
CA GLU A 100 -3.49 16.87 1.21
C GLU A 100 -2.71 15.81 0.40
N PRO A 101 -2.56 14.60 0.95
CA PRO A 101 -1.75 13.56 0.32
C PRO A 101 -2.39 13.07 -0.97
N THR A 102 -1.58 12.89 -2.01
CA THR A 102 -2.01 12.33 -3.29
C THR A 102 -1.45 10.92 -3.50
N LEU A 103 -1.95 10.20 -4.51
CA LEU A 103 -1.34 8.95 -4.94
C LEU A 103 0.13 9.14 -5.37
N ALA A 104 0.53 10.35 -5.80
CA ALA A 104 1.93 10.64 -6.08
C ALA A 104 2.79 10.57 -4.80
N ASP A 105 2.33 11.19 -3.71
CA ASP A 105 3.02 11.18 -2.42
C ASP A 105 3.12 9.77 -1.85
N TYR A 106 2.08 8.95 -2.05
CA TYR A 106 2.10 7.56 -1.61
C TYR A 106 3.03 6.68 -2.45
N PHE A 107 2.88 6.67 -3.78
CA PHE A 107 3.60 5.71 -4.65
C PHE A 107 5.00 6.16 -5.08
N PHE A 108 5.31 7.45 -4.98
CA PHE A 108 6.63 8.01 -5.29
C PHE A 108 7.18 8.78 -4.08
N PRO A 109 7.45 8.09 -2.97
CA PRO A 109 7.90 8.74 -1.74
C PRO A 109 9.21 9.48 -1.97
N LYS A 110 9.33 10.68 -1.39
CA LYS A 110 10.52 11.54 -1.53
C LYS A 110 11.78 10.87 -0.98
N LYS A 111 11.64 10.10 0.10
CA LYS A 111 12.72 9.32 0.71
C LYS A 111 12.26 7.90 1.00
N GLY A 112 13.09 6.95 0.60
CA GLY A 112 12.93 5.54 0.91
C GLY A 112 14.25 4.96 1.43
N PHE A 113 14.16 4.11 2.44
CA PHE A 113 15.29 3.46 3.10
C PHE A 113 15.17 1.95 2.92
N VAL A 114 16.28 1.28 2.64
CA VAL A 114 16.33 -0.19 2.64
C VAL A 114 16.96 -0.61 3.95
N CYS A 115 16.26 -1.43 4.72
CA CYS A 115 16.66 -1.80 6.06
C CYS A 115 16.81 -3.32 6.16
N SER A 116 17.73 -3.77 7.00
CA SER A 116 17.79 -5.16 7.44
C SER A 116 17.85 -5.26 8.95
N LEU A 117 17.63 -6.46 9.47
CA LEU A 117 17.65 -6.73 10.91
C LEU A 117 18.68 -7.82 11.21
N ILE A 118 19.69 -7.48 12.00
CA ILE A 118 20.65 -8.46 12.53
C ILE A 118 20.41 -8.69 14.02
N ALA A 119 20.88 -9.81 14.56
CA ALA A 119 20.89 -10.04 16.00
C ALA A 119 22.27 -10.48 16.50
N LEU A 120 22.86 -9.68 17.38
CA LEU A 120 24.16 -9.94 18.01
C LEU A 120 23.96 -10.04 19.53
N ASP A 121 24.43 -11.15 20.12
CA ASP A 121 24.33 -11.43 21.56
C ASP A 121 22.90 -11.24 22.12
N GLY A 122 21.89 -11.70 21.37
CA GLY A 122 20.47 -11.59 21.75
C GLY A 122 19.87 -10.19 21.58
N LYS A 123 20.61 -9.22 21.05
CA LYS A 123 20.13 -7.86 20.79
C LYS A 123 19.83 -7.66 19.32
N LEU A 124 18.62 -7.18 19.04
CA LEU A 124 18.18 -6.77 17.72
C LEU A 124 18.83 -5.45 17.32
N MET A 125 19.42 -5.40 16.13
CA MET A 125 20.05 -4.21 15.59
C MET A 125 19.52 -3.97 14.17
N PRO A 126 18.56 -3.05 13.99
CA PRO A 126 18.17 -2.61 12.66
C PRO A 126 19.29 -1.79 12.03
N GLN A 127 19.54 -1.98 10.74
CA GLN A 127 20.52 -1.22 9.98
C GLN A 127 19.97 -0.76 8.63
N GLU A 128 20.36 0.44 8.20
CA GLU A 128 20.15 0.89 6.83
C GLU A 128 21.22 0.28 5.91
N LEU A 129 20.80 -0.15 4.72
CA LEU A 129 21.68 -0.63 3.67
C LEU A 129 21.86 0.47 2.62
N GLU A 130 23.06 0.61 2.07
CA GLU A 130 23.38 1.64 1.05
C GLU A 130 22.64 1.42 -0.30
N THR A 131 22.03 0.26 -0.49
CA THR A 131 21.29 -0.08 -1.71
C THR A 131 19.97 0.67 -1.80
N LYS A 132 19.58 1.07 -3.01
CA LYS A 132 18.22 1.53 -3.33
C LYS A 132 17.32 0.41 -3.86
N ASN A 133 17.90 -0.76 -4.13
CA ASN A 133 17.14 -1.92 -4.56
C ASN A 133 16.52 -2.58 -3.34
N HIS A 134 15.22 -2.34 -3.16
CA HIS A 134 14.42 -2.87 -2.08
C HIS A 134 13.76 -4.22 -2.40
N GLY A 135 13.97 -4.79 -3.60
CA GLY A 135 13.33 -6.05 -4.02
C GLY A 135 11.85 -5.94 -4.38
N TRP A 136 11.12 -4.95 -3.84
CA TRP A 136 9.74 -4.67 -4.24
C TRP A 136 9.62 -4.22 -5.70
N SER A 137 8.61 -4.74 -6.42
CA SER A 137 8.36 -4.35 -7.81
C SER A 137 7.85 -2.91 -7.93
N SER A 138 8.17 -2.26 -9.05
CA SER A 138 7.64 -0.94 -9.39
C SER A 138 6.10 -0.94 -9.30
N PRO A 139 5.46 0.09 -8.71
CA PRO A 139 4.01 0.15 -8.63
C PRO A 139 3.35 0.36 -10.00
N ILE A 140 4.13 0.67 -11.04
CA ILE A 140 3.66 0.96 -12.39
C ILE A 140 3.73 -0.28 -13.27
N VAL A 141 2.61 -0.60 -13.94
CA VAL A 141 2.54 -1.59 -15.01
C VAL A 141 2.68 -0.88 -16.36
N ARG A 142 3.68 -1.25 -17.16
CA ARG A 142 3.93 -0.65 -18.48
C ARG A 142 3.02 -1.24 -19.56
N PHE A 143 2.60 -0.39 -20.49
CA PHE A 143 1.78 -0.76 -21.64
C PHE A 143 2.36 -0.20 -22.94
N ASP A 144 2.04 -0.84 -24.05
CA ASP A 144 2.43 -0.35 -25.37
C ASP A 144 1.60 0.87 -25.78
N ALA A 145 2.14 1.68 -26.69
CA ALA A 145 1.51 2.92 -27.13
C ALA A 145 0.14 2.72 -27.81
N ASN A 146 -0.08 1.58 -28.48
CA ASN A 146 -1.36 1.31 -29.13
C ASN A 146 -2.45 1.07 -28.08
N PHE A 147 -2.15 0.29 -27.04
CA PHE A 147 -3.06 0.09 -25.92
C PHE A 147 -3.39 1.40 -25.20
N LEU A 148 -2.38 2.22 -24.92
CA LEU A 148 -2.59 3.52 -24.26
C LEU A 148 -3.41 4.49 -25.12
N ARG A 149 -3.28 4.42 -26.45
CA ARG A 149 -4.11 5.21 -27.37
C ARG A 149 -5.56 4.74 -27.34
N ASP A 150 -5.83 3.43 -27.40
CA ASP A 150 -7.18 2.88 -27.24
C ASP A 150 -7.79 3.29 -25.91
N LEU A 151 -7.03 3.18 -24.81
CA LEU A 151 -7.49 3.55 -23.48
C LEU A 151 -8.03 4.99 -23.41
N ASN A 152 -7.34 5.95 -24.02
CA ASN A 152 -7.78 7.36 -24.01
C ASN A 152 -9.08 7.60 -24.80
N THR A 153 -9.57 6.64 -25.59
CA THR A 153 -10.81 6.80 -26.37
C THR A 153 -12.07 6.56 -25.55
N TRP A 154 -11.98 5.83 -24.44
CA TRP A 154 -13.15 5.38 -23.68
C TRP A 154 -13.05 5.63 -22.17
N THR A 155 -11.91 6.12 -21.67
CA THR A 155 -11.77 6.47 -20.25
C THR A 155 -10.87 7.67 -20.01
N GLU A 156 -11.10 8.34 -18.89
CA GLU A 156 -10.28 9.45 -18.41
C GLU A 156 -8.96 8.95 -17.80
N CYS A 157 -7.89 9.72 -17.98
CA CYS A 157 -6.59 9.43 -17.41
C CYS A 157 -6.20 10.49 -16.38
N TYR A 158 -6.05 10.08 -15.12
CA TYR A 158 -5.61 10.94 -14.03
C TYR A 158 -4.13 10.72 -13.76
N ARG A 159 -3.37 11.79 -13.55
CA ARG A 159 -2.02 11.70 -12.97
C ARG A 159 -2.15 11.33 -11.50
N PRO A 160 -1.15 10.67 -10.90
CA PRO A 160 -1.17 10.32 -9.48
C PRO A 160 -1.30 11.54 -8.57
N SER A 161 -0.75 12.69 -9.00
CA SER A 161 -0.85 13.96 -8.28
C SER A 161 -2.22 14.64 -8.39
N GLN A 162 -3.13 14.13 -9.22
CA GLN A 162 -4.51 14.63 -9.35
C GLN A 162 -5.50 13.78 -8.57
N VAL A 163 -5.01 12.73 -7.89
CA VAL A 163 -5.83 11.81 -7.11
C VAL A 163 -5.45 11.99 -5.66
N GLU A 164 -6.27 12.72 -4.94
CA GLU A 164 -6.15 12.94 -3.49
C GLU A 164 -6.55 11.67 -2.75
N ILE A 165 -5.91 11.40 -1.61
CA ILE A 165 -6.21 10.27 -0.75
C ILE A 165 -7.05 10.74 0.42
N CYS A 166 -8.13 10.00 0.70
CA CYS A 166 -8.98 10.27 1.84
C CYS A 166 -8.54 9.40 3.03
N TYR A 167 -7.98 10.01 4.06
CA TYR A 167 -7.66 9.37 5.34
C TYR A 167 -8.60 9.85 6.44
N ALA A 168 -8.79 9.05 7.51
CA ALA A 168 -9.66 9.42 8.63
C ALA A 168 -9.10 10.58 9.46
N GLY A 169 -7.77 10.76 9.44
CA GLY A 169 -7.07 11.84 10.12
C GLY A 169 -5.60 11.95 9.70
N PRO A 170 -4.91 13.02 10.13
CA PRO A 170 -3.51 13.27 9.77
C PRO A 170 -2.54 12.19 10.28
N ASP A 171 -2.89 11.50 11.36
CA ASP A 171 -2.05 10.46 11.95
C ASP A 171 -1.96 9.20 11.08
N GLU A 172 -2.96 8.94 10.24
CA GLU A 172 -3.00 7.79 9.31
C GLU A 172 -2.50 8.15 7.90
N SER A 173 -2.23 9.44 7.66
CA SER A 173 -1.84 9.95 6.36
C SER A 173 -0.64 9.18 5.81
N LEU A 174 -0.68 8.76 4.55
CA LEU A 174 0.40 8.06 3.84
C LEU A 174 0.91 6.74 4.46
N ILE A 175 0.36 6.28 5.59
CA ILE A 175 0.73 5.02 6.23
C ILE A 175 0.01 3.88 5.51
N LYS A 176 -1.32 3.84 5.59
CA LYS A 176 -2.11 2.74 5.04
C LYS A 176 -2.25 2.86 3.52
N PRO A 177 -2.32 1.72 2.80
CA PRO A 177 -2.58 1.71 1.36
C PRO A 177 -3.83 2.52 1.01
N PRO A 178 -3.76 3.40 0.00
CA PRO A 178 -4.90 4.24 -0.37
C PRO A 178 -6.01 3.36 -0.95
N LYS A 179 -7.16 3.34 -0.29
CA LYS A 179 -8.40 2.73 -0.81
C LYS A 179 -9.36 3.80 -1.30
N CYS A 180 -9.63 4.80 -0.47
CA CYS A 180 -10.52 5.90 -0.81
C CYS A 180 -9.73 7.12 -1.32
N THR A 181 -10.26 7.74 -2.36
CA THR A 181 -9.62 8.84 -3.08
C THR A 181 -10.65 9.85 -3.60
N THR A 182 -10.20 11.06 -3.89
CA THR A 182 -10.99 12.09 -4.57
C THR A 182 -10.30 12.56 -5.85
N VAL A 183 -11.11 12.89 -6.86
CA VAL A 183 -10.66 13.54 -8.09
C VAL A 183 -11.61 14.67 -8.46
N THR A 184 -11.11 15.68 -9.14
CA THR A 184 -11.94 16.74 -9.74
C THR A 184 -12.49 16.27 -11.08
N GLY A 185 -13.82 16.22 -11.19
CA GLY A 185 -14.55 15.95 -12.43
C GLY A 185 -14.47 17.12 -13.42
N LYS A 186 -15.01 16.91 -14.62
CA LYS A 186 -14.96 17.90 -15.72
C LYS A 186 -15.64 19.23 -15.38
N ASP A 187 -16.69 19.17 -14.57
CA ASP A 187 -17.48 20.34 -14.18
C ASP A 187 -16.95 21.00 -12.89
N GLY A 188 -15.77 20.59 -12.42
CA GLY A 188 -15.17 21.07 -11.17
C GLY A 188 -15.73 20.38 -9.92
N GLU A 189 -16.65 19.43 -10.07
CA GLU A 189 -17.19 18.65 -8.96
C GLU A 189 -16.15 17.69 -8.36
N THR A 190 -16.14 17.55 -7.03
CA THR A 190 -15.31 16.54 -6.37
C THR A 190 -16.01 15.18 -6.40
N ILE A 191 -15.35 14.17 -6.98
CA ILE A 191 -15.85 12.81 -7.09
C ILE A 191 -15.06 11.92 -6.15
N THR A 192 -15.75 11.34 -5.16
CA THR A 192 -15.15 10.31 -4.31
C THR A 192 -15.16 8.95 -5.01
N CYS A 193 -13.99 8.31 -5.01
CA CYS A 193 -13.68 7.09 -5.75
C CYS A 193 -12.94 6.08 -4.87
N PHE A 194 -13.03 4.81 -5.24
CA PHE A 194 -12.18 3.74 -4.73
C PHE A 194 -11.05 3.48 -5.72
N PHE A 195 -9.81 3.59 -5.24
CA PHE A 195 -8.62 3.25 -6.00
C PHE A 195 -8.31 1.77 -5.85
N LYS A 196 -8.14 1.10 -6.99
CA LYS A 196 -7.61 -0.27 -7.03
C LYS A 196 -6.30 -0.27 -7.82
N LYS A 197 -5.21 -0.61 -7.14
CA LYS A 197 -3.90 -0.85 -7.75
C LYS A 197 -3.94 -2.11 -8.63
N PHE A 198 -3.20 -2.12 -9.73
CA PHE A 198 -2.98 -3.35 -10.49
C PHE A 198 -2.10 -4.34 -9.72
N GLY A 199 -2.45 -5.63 -9.83
CA GLY A 199 -1.58 -6.71 -9.36
C GLY A 199 -0.29 -6.77 -10.17
N LEU A 200 0.86 -6.71 -9.49
CA LEU A 200 2.17 -6.66 -10.15
C LEU A 200 2.68 -8.05 -10.58
N SER A 201 2.25 -9.10 -9.88
CA SER A 201 2.76 -10.48 -10.04
C SER A 201 2.43 -11.12 -11.39
N PHE A 202 1.45 -10.58 -12.13
CA PHE A 202 1.00 -11.11 -13.42
C PHE A 202 1.29 -10.18 -14.61
N GLY A 203 2.04 -9.09 -14.35
CA GLY A 203 2.40 -8.07 -15.33
C GLY A 203 1.20 -7.45 -16.05
N SER A 204 1.44 -6.94 -17.27
CA SER A 204 0.40 -6.22 -18.04
C SER A 204 -0.77 -7.10 -18.48
N ARG A 205 -0.62 -8.43 -18.53
CA ARG A 205 -1.67 -9.33 -19.03
C ARG A 205 -2.93 -9.28 -18.16
N HIS A 206 -2.76 -9.37 -16.84
CA HIS A 206 -3.89 -9.32 -15.91
C HIS A 206 -4.55 -7.95 -15.90
N ALA A 207 -3.74 -6.88 -15.87
CA ALA A 207 -4.25 -5.52 -15.93
C ALA A 207 -5.03 -5.24 -17.23
N ARG A 208 -4.60 -5.79 -18.38
CA ARG A 208 -5.38 -5.71 -19.65
C ARG A 208 -6.72 -6.41 -19.53
N GLN A 209 -6.77 -7.58 -18.90
CA GLN A 209 -8.01 -8.34 -18.73
C GLN A 209 -8.99 -7.59 -17.83
N GLU A 210 -8.52 -7.03 -16.71
CA GLU A 210 -9.34 -6.19 -15.84
C GLU A 210 -9.88 -4.95 -16.57
N LEU A 211 -9.02 -4.24 -17.31
CA LEU A 211 -9.43 -3.07 -18.09
C LEU A 211 -10.40 -3.43 -19.22
N SER A 212 -10.25 -4.59 -19.86
CA SER A 212 -11.17 -5.05 -20.90
C SER A 212 -12.56 -5.32 -20.33
N THR A 213 -12.64 -5.92 -19.14
CA THR A 213 -13.92 -6.11 -18.43
C THR A 213 -14.58 -4.76 -18.11
N LEU A 214 -13.79 -3.79 -17.62
CA LEU A 214 -14.29 -2.44 -17.33
C LEU A 214 -14.76 -1.71 -18.59
N LYS A 215 -14.06 -1.86 -19.72
CA LYS A 215 -14.47 -1.33 -21.03
C LYS A 215 -15.83 -1.87 -21.44
N ASN A 216 -16.03 -3.18 -21.36
CA ASN A 216 -17.31 -3.81 -21.69
C ASN A 216 -18.46 -3.27 -20.82
N ILE A 217 -18.22 -3.00 -19.54
CA ILE A 217 -19.22 -2.41 -18.64
C ILE A 217 -19.57 -0.98 -19.06
N VAL A 218 -18.58 -0.17 -19.46
CA VAL A 218 -18.79 1.19 -19.95
C VAL A 218 -19.59 1.17 -21.27
N GLU A 219 -19.21 0.30 -22.20
CA GLU A 219 -19.84 0.16 -23.52
C GLU A 219 -21.26 -0.41 -23.46
N ALA A 220 -21.57 -1.22 -22.45
CA ALA A 220 -22.92 -1.75 -22.23
C ALA A 220 -23.95 -0.67 -21.86
N GLN A 221 -23.52 0.57 -21.58
CA GLN A 221 -24.39 1.72 -21.27
C GLN A 221 -25.45 1.39 -20.20
N ILE A 222 -25.07 0.58 -19.21
CA ILE A 222 -25.99 0.15 -18.15
C ILE A 222 -26.56 1.39 -17.45
N PRO A 223 -27.90 1.51 -17.26
CA PRO A 223 -28.55 2.65 -16.63
C PRO A 223 -27.99 3.00 -15.26
N GLN A 224 -27.99 4.29 -14.90
CA GLN A 224 -27.54 4.76 -13.58
C GLN A 224 -28.45 4.25 -12.45
N PRO A 225 -28.09 4.43 -11.18
CA PRO A 225 -29.05 4.29 -10.09
C PRO A 225 -30.24 5.24 -10.27
N PRO A 226 -31.45 4.83 -9.87
CA PRO A 226 -31.77 3.61 -9.12
C PRO A 226 -31.93 2.34 -9.97
N GLU A 227 -31.83 2.41 -11.30
CA GLU A 227 -32.14 1.29 -12.20
C GLU A 227 -31.08 0.18 -12.16
N ALA A 228 -29.80 0.53 -11.96
CA ALA A 228 -28.74 -0.45 -11.72
C ALA A 228 -27.64 0.08 -10.79
N TYR A 229 -27.28 -0.75 -9.81
CA TYR A 229 -26.22 -0.50 -8.85
C TYR A 229 -24.99 -1.31 -9.22
N ILE A 230 -24.17 -0.75 -10.11
CA ILE A 230 -22.92 -1.36 -10.56
C ILE A 230 -21.73 -0.50 -10.18
N CYS A 231 -20.58 -1.15 -10.03
CA CYS A 231 -19.30 -0.46 -9.93
C CYS A 231 -18.97 0.18 -11.29
N ARG A 232 -18.76 1.49 -11.31
CA ARG A 232 -18.45 2.23 -12.54
C ARG A 232 -17.04 2.75 -12.54
N LEU A 233 -16.37 2.65 -13.68
CA LEU A 233 -15.06 3.25 -13.89
C LEU A 233 -15.20 4.77 -13.96
N ILE A 234 -14.39 5.48 -13.16
CA ILE A 234 -14.23 6.94 -13.23
C ILE A 234 -13.02 7.29 -14.11
N GLY A 235 -11.97 6.49 -14.04
CA GLY A 235 -10.79 6.63 -14.88
C GLY A 235 -9.67 5.70 -14.48
N VAL A 236 -8.55 5.84 -15.18
CA VAL A 236 -7.30 5.14 -14.86
C VAL A 236 -6.27 6.10 -14.28
N VAL A 237 -5.39 5.59 -13.42
CA VAL A 237 -4.27 6.39 -12.87
C VAL A 237 -3.01 6.08 -13.66
N ARG A 238 -2.49 7.08 -14.35
CA ARG A 238 -1.42 6.96 -15.35
C ARG A 238 -0.23 7.85 -15.03
N GLN A 239 0.97 7.29 -15.13
CA GLN A 239 2.25 8.01 -15.05
C GLN A 239 3.10 7.64 -16.26
N GLY A 240 3.26 8.58 -17.21
CA GLY A 240 4.01 8.34 -18.45
C GLY A 240 3.38 7.26 -19.34
N ASP A 241 4.14 6.20 -19.62
CA ASP A 241 3.75 5.03 -20.42
C ASP A 241 3.21 3.86 -19.57
N GLY A 242 2.99 4.07 -18.28
CA GLY A 242 2.50 3.04 -17.38
C GLY A 242 1.29 3.48 -16.55
N LEU A 243 0.60 2.47 -16.03
CA LEU A 243 -0.60 2.62 -15.21
C LEU A 243 -0.35 2.08 -13.80
N LEU A 244 -0.84 2.78 -12.80
CA LEU A 244 -0.81 2.36 -11.40
C LEU A 244 -2.02 1.51 -11.02
N GLY A 245 -3.18 1.86 -11.59
CA GLY A 245 -4.46 1.27 -11.22
C GLY A 245 -5.61 2.02 -11.86
N PHE A 246 -6.80 1.86 -11.28
CA PHE A 246 -8.01 2.50 -11.75
C PHE A 246 -8.90 2.96 -10.60
N LEU A 247 -9.75 3.94 -10.90
CA LEU A 247 -10.67 4.60 -9.99
C LEU A 247 -12.08 4.15 -10.29
N THR A 248 -12.79 3.68 -9.28
CA THR A 248 -14.17 3.25 -9.42
C THR A 248 -15.10 3.96 -8.46
N ARG A 249 -16.37 4.05 -8.83
CA ARG A 249 -17.44 4.51 -7.94
C ARG A 249 -18.43 3.38 -7.75
N VAL A 250 -18.68 3.04 -6.49
CA VAL A 250 -19.71 2.07 -6.11
C VAL A 250 -20.93 2.85 -5.67
N TYR A 251 -22.03 2.66 -6.39
CA TYR A 251 -23.33 3.10 -5.94
C TYR A 251 -23.91 1.96 -5.08
N CYS A 252 -23.92 2.12 -3.76
CA CYS A 252 -24.54 1.17 -2.83
C CYS A 252 -25.90 1.70 -2.37
N LEU A 253 -26.91 0.83 -2.35
CA LEU A 253 -28.25 1.11 -1.83
C LEU A 253 -28.28 1.40 -0.31
N ARG A 254 -27.23 1.05 0.44
CA ARG A 254 -27.19 1.19 1.89
C ARG A 254 -25.97 2.04 2.31
N PRO A 255 -26.18 3.25 2.86
CA PRO A 255 -25.12 4.09 3.43
C PRO A 255 -24.29 3.36 4.51
N GLU A 256 -24.89 2.39 5.19
CA GLU A 256 -24.24 1.57 6.23
C GLU A 256 -23.14 0.66 5.67
N LEU A 257 -23.31 0.13 4.45
CA LEU A 257 -22.31 -0.71 3.78
C LEU A 257 -21.17 0.12 3.17
N GLN A 258 -21.41 1.42 2.94
CA GLN A 258 -20.32 2.31 2.57
C GLN A 258 -19.27 2.33 3.69
N ARG A 259 -19.65 2.44 4.99
CA ARG A 259 -18.71 2.40 6.15
C ARG A 259 -17.78 1.19 6.17
N VAL A 260 -18.28 0.02 5.77
CA VAL A 260 -17.49 -1.22 5.69
C VAL A 260 -16.50 -1.19 4.51
N LEU A 261 -16.81 -0.45 3.44
CA LEU A 261 -15.87 -0.21 2.33
C LEU A 261 -14.84 0.90 2.67
N TRP A 262 -15.12 1.76 3.65
CA TRP A 262 -14.22 2.82 4.12
C TRP A 262 -13.20 2.35 5.18
N SER A 263 -13.47 1.24 5.89
CA SER A 263 -12.52 0.54 6.79
C SER A 263 -11.65 -0.46 6.03
#